data_AF-A0A0V8HPV0-F1
#
_entry.id   AF-A0A0V8HPV0-F1
#
_cell.length_a   1.000
_cell.length_b   1.000
_cell.length_c   1.000
_cell.angle_alpha   90.00
_cell.angle_beta   90.00
_cell.angle_gamma   90.00
#
_symmetry.space_group_name_H-M   'P 1'
#
loop_
_entity.id
_entity.type
_entity.pdbx_description
1 polymer ?
#
loop_
_entity_poly.entity_id
_entity_poly.type
_entity_poly.pdbx_seq_one_letter_code
_entity_poly.pdbx_strand_id
1 'polypeptide(L)'
;MNKRLVVSALSAMLLMGMSACSQSPDEDAAEQPESDAISASTEDSSKPDDSSAESTTSSDENEEDQPNESSSENSSTESSDQEVTVTKVEGKQAYAEKLDNIQKELDALPYKKDSDKGVTNAMKNYYGVAYEKYDGALNEIYALLKKELSPEVMAELKAEQLEWIKEKEEKAEKERLKYEGGTFEYVAWYISLYESTKDRCYELVEEYMRD
;
A
#
# COMPACT_ATOMS: atom_id res chain seq x y z
N MET A 1 -29.41 13.13 -14.51
CA MET A 1 -28.44 12.17 -15.11
C MET A 1 -27.20 12.95 -15.55
N ASN A 2 -26.30 13.27 -14.62
CA ASN A 2 -25.30 14.32 -14.82
C ASN A 2 -23.91 13.71 -14.94
N LYS A 3 -23.41 13.58 -16.17
CA LYS A 3 -22.07 13.01 -16.44
C LYS A 3 -20.98 13.95 -15.93
N ARG A 4 -20.40 13.66 -14.76
CA ARG A 4 -19.20 14.34 -14.25
C ARG A 4 -18.03 14.01 -15.18
N LEU A 5 -17.56 15.01 -15.92
CA LEU A 5 -16.38 14.90 -16.79
C LEU A 5 -15.12 14.91 -15.93
N VAL A 6 -14.50 13.74 -15.74
CA VAL A 6 -13.16 13.62 -15.14
C VAL A 6 -12.14 14.11 -16.16
N VAL A 7 -11.72 15.37 -16.03
CA VAL A 7 -10.65 15.94 -16.86
C VAL A 7 -9.30 15.48 -16.30
N SER A 8 -8.81 14.34 -16.79
CA SER A 8 -7.47 13.86 -16.46
C SER A 8 -6.42 14.85 -16.97
N ALA A 9 -5.72 15.50 -16.04
CA ALA A 9 -4.73 16.52 -16.35
C ALA A 9 -3.41 15.86 -16.83
N LEU A 10 -3.28 15.70 -18.15
CA LEU A 10 -2.11 15.09 -18.78
C LEU A 10 -0.86 15.99 -18.65
N SER A 11 -0.18 15.89 -17.51
CA SER A 11 1.04 16.66 -17.21
C SER A 11 2.21 16.22 -18.10
N ALA A 12 2.49 17.00 -19.15
CA ALA A 12 3.58 16.72 -20.08
C ALA A 12 4.93 17.06 -19.43
N MET A 13 5.61 16.04 -18.89
CA MET A 13 7.01 16.19 -18.43
C MET A 13 7.93 16.52 -19.60
N LEU A 14 8.35 17.78 -19.67
CA LEU A 14 9.28 18.29 -20.67
C LEU A 14 10.71 17.85 -20.34
N LEU A 15 11.14 16.72 -20.91
CA LEU A 15 12.50 16.19 -20.76
C LEU A 15 13.55 17.10 -21.45
N MET A 16 14.07 18.09 -20.72
CA MET A 16 15.28 18.82 -21.13
C MET A 16 16.52 17.97 -20.85
N GLY A 17 16.99 17.25 -21.87
CA GLY A 17 18.28 16.56 -21.82
C GLY A 17 19.46 17.54 -21.86
N MET A 18 20.39 17.41 -20.93
CA MET A 18 21.70 18.06 -20.95
C MET A 18 22.76 17.01 -21.26
N SER A 19 23.37 17.09 -22.45
CA SER A 19 24.45 16.18 -22.84
C SER A 19 25.77 16.50 -22.14
N ALA A 20 26.62 15.48 -22.02
CA ALA A 20 27.89 15.54 -21.32
C ALA A 20 28.88 16.61 -21.81
N CYS A 21 29.71 17.08 -20.88
CA CYS A 21 31.06 17.56 -21.16
C CYS A 21 32.03 16.74 -20.30
N SER A 22 32.96 16.04 -20.96
CA SER A 22 34.00 15.21 -20.36
C SER A 22 35.30 15.97 -20.21
N GLN A 23 36.00 15.87 -19.08
CA GLN A 23 37.46 15.98 -19.04
C GLN A 23 38.04 15.36 -17.75
N SER A 24 38.93 14.37 -17.90
CA SER A 24 39.94 13.99 -16.89
C SER A 24 41.31 14.51 -17.34
N PRO A 25 42.28 14.64 -16.40
CA PRO A 25 43.52 13.87 -16.57
C PRO A 25 44.17 13.40 -15.24
N ASP A 26 44.24 12.08 -15.07
CA ASP A 26 45.44 11.21 -15.01
C ASP A 26 46.70 11.53 -14.13
N GLU A 27 47.29 10.42 -13.66
CA GLU A 27 48.65 10.19 -13.07
C GLU A 27 48.89 10.69 -11.62
N ASP A 28 49.67 10.01 -10.76
CA ASP A 28 50.74 8.99 -10.96
C ASP A 28 50.65 7.79 -9.96
N ALA A 29 51.52 6.78 -10.11
CA ALA A 29 51.58 5.51 -9.35
C ALA A 29 52.31 5.66 -7.97
N ALA A 30 52.61 4.64 -7.14
CA ALA A 30 52.53 3.16 -7.15
C ALA A 30 52.36 2.66 -5.68
N GLU A 31 52.46 1.40 -5.21
CA GLU A 31 52.88 0.07 -5.71
C GLU A 31 51.98 -1.07 -5.12
N GLN A 32 52.27 -2.34 -5.47
CA GLN A 32 51.96 -3.55 -4.68
C GLN A 32 53.28 -4.31 -4.42
N PRO A 33 53.39 -5.12 -3.35
CA PRO A 33 53.34 -6.56 -3.64
C PRO A 33 52.63 -7.46 -2.61
N GLU A 34 52.40 -8.68 -3.09
CA GLU A 34 51.91 -9.94 -2.53
C GLU A 34 52.70 -10.43 -1.28
N SER A 35 52.37 -11.49 -0.54
CA SER A 35 51.49 -12.67 -0.77
C SER A 35 50.71 -13.05 0.54
N ASP A 36 50.20 -14.25 0.88
CA ASP A 36 50.36 -15.64 0.39
C ASP A 36 49.23 -16.59 0.92
N ALA A 37 49.34 -17.88 0.57
CA ALA A 37 48.92 -19.08 1.33
C ALA A 37 47.42 -19.40 1.51
N ILE A 38 46.92 -20.20 0.55
CA ILE A 38 45.78 -21.11 0.67
C ILE A 38 45.99 -22.16 1.79
N SER A 39 44.92 -22.53 2.50
CA SER A 39 44.74 -23.92 2.98
C SER A 39 43.25 -24.25 3.18
N ALA A 40 42.87 -25.50 2.95
CA ALA A 40 41.50 -26.00 3.08
C ALA A 40 41.50 -27.38 3.76
N SER A 41 40.46 -27.72 4.53
CA SER A 41 39.92 -29.09 4.66
C SER A 41 38.66 -29.19 5.55
N THR A 42 37.71 -30.01 5.09
CA THR A 42 36.80 -30.92 5.84
C THR A 42 35.95 -30.40 7.02
N GLU A 43 34.63 -30.38 6.78
CA GLU A 43 33.62 -31.23 7.45
C GLU A 43 33.70 -31.51 8.97
N ASP A 44 32.62 -31.20 9.69
CA ASP A 44 31.85 -32.22 10.43
C ASP A 44 30.34 -31.85 10.44
N SER A 45 29.47 -32.81 10.74
CA SER A 45 28.01 -32.72 10.66
C SER A 45 27.32 -32.56 12.01
N SER A 46 26.16 -31.92 12.04
CA SER A 46 25.12 -32.18 13.04
C SER A 46 23.74 -31.76 12.52
N LYS A 47 22.84 -32.73 12.40
CA LYS A 47 21.42 -32.56 12.04
C LYS A 47 20.57 -33.39 13.02
N PRO A 48 19.45 -32.85 13.55
CA PRO A 48 18.31 -33.64 14.00
C PRO A 48 17.24 -33.80 12.89
N ASP A 49 16.66 -34.99 12.81
CA ASP A 49 15.22 -35.31 12.82
C ASP A 49 14.18 -34.48 12.01
N ASP A 50 13.08 -35.05 11.50
CA ASP A 50 12.70 -36.46 11.23
C ASP A 50 11.45 -36.47 10.29
N SER A 51 11.04 -37.66 9.82
CA SER A 51 9.69 -38.03 9.37
C SER A 51 9.18 -37.46 8.05
N SER A 52 9.57 -38.17 6.99
CA SER A 52 8.65 -38.96 6.13
C SER A 52 7.54 -38.24 5.35
N ALA A 53 7.64 -38.32 4.02
CA ALA A 53 6.54 -38.10 3.09
C ALA A 53 6.48 -39.25 2.06
N GLU A 54 5.47 -40.10 2.18
CA GLU A 54 5.04 -41.19 1.29
C GLU A 54 3.51 -41.34 1.52
N SER A 55 2.64 -41.61 0.56
CA SER A 55 2.87 -41.78 -0.88
C SER A 55 1.62 -41.42 -1.70
N THR A 56 1.76 -41.41 -3.02
CA THR A 56 0.66 -41.33 -3.99
C THR A 56 -0.06 -42.66 -4.18
N THR A 57 -1.37 -42.65 -4.47
CA THR A 57 -1.96 -43.38 -5.61
C THR A 57 -3.37 -42.88 -5.94
N SER A 58 -3.86 -43.22 -7.14
CA SER A 58 -5.06 -42.67 -7.80
C SER A 58 -6.25 -43.65 -7.82
N SER A 59 -7.23 -43.38 -8.71
CA SER A 59 -8.38 -44.22 -9.12
C SER A 59 -9.64 -44.16 -8.22
N ASP A 60 -10.86 -44.11 -8.77
CA ASP A 60 -11.31 -43.83 -10.15
C ASP A 60 -12.81 -43.41 -10.18
N GLU A 61 -13.28 -42.93 -11.34
CA GLU A 61 -14.61 -43.06 -12.01
C GLU A 61 -15.90 -43.48 -11.19
N ASN A 62 -17.14 -43.06 -11.50
CA ASN A 62 -17.72 -42.33 -12.65
C ASN A 62 -19.14 -41.76 -12.34
N GLU A 63 -19.84 -41.33 -13.40
CA GLU A 63 -21.31 -41.15 -13.58
C GLU A 63 -21.98 -39.82 -13.21
N GLU A 64 -22.30 -39.13 -14.31
CA GLU A 64 -23.34 -38.14 -14.62
C GLU A 64 -24.67 -38.23 -13.84
N ASP A 65 -25.34 -37.08 -13.63
CA ASP A 65 -26.65 -36.85 -14.27
C ASP A 65 -27.02 -35.34 -14.36
N GLN A 66 -27.55 -34.94 -15.52
CA GLN A 66 -28.12 -33.63 -15.92
C GLN A 66 -28.88 -33.88 -17.24
N PRO A 67 -29.99 -33.17 -17.57
CA PRO A 67 -30.50 -31.95 -16.94
C PRO A 67 -32.01 -32.01 -16.62
N ASN A 68 -32.61 -30.87 -16.26
CA ASN A 68 -33.89 -30.50 -16.89
C ASN A 68 -34.05 -28.98 -17.04
N GLU A 69 -34.77 -28.58 -18.08
CA GLU A 69 -35.01 -27.20 -18.51
C GLU A 69 -36.52 -26.88 -18.36
N SER A 70 -36.88 -25.63 -18.03
CA SER A 70 -37.93 -24.88 -18.76
C SER A 70 -38.16 -23.49 -18.16
N SER A 71 -38.27 -22.50 -19.05
CA SER A 71 -38.56 -21.09 -18.77
C SER A 71 -40.04 -20.84 -18.40
N SER A 72 -40.30 -19.76 -17.65
CA SER A 72 -41.39 -18.83 -18.02
C SER A 72 -41.15 -17.42 -17.48
N GLU A 73 -41.19 -16.49 -18.42
CA GLU A 73 -40.78 -15.09 -18.37
C GLU A 73 -41.65 -14.16 -17.48
N ASN A 74 -40.99 -13.12 -16.96
CA ASN A 74 -41.39 -11.70 -17.04
C ASN A 74 -42.63 -11.15 -16.29
N SER A 75 -42.35 -10.19 -15.38
CA SER A 75 -43.08 -8.91 -15.36
C SER A 75 -42.14 -7.76 -14.98
N SER A 76 -42.17 -6.68 -15.76
CA SER A 76 -41.35 -5.47 -15.59
C SER A 76 -41.86 -4.53 -14.48
N THR A 77 -41.06 -3.47 -14.24
CA THR A 77 -41.39 -2.23 -13.49
C THR A 77 -41.46 -2.40 -11.96
N GLU A 78 -40.90 -1.50 -11.14
CA GLU A 78 -40.39 -0.15 -11.45
C GLU A 78 -38.90 0.05 -11.13
N SER A 79 -38.24 0.92 -11.92
CA SER A 79 -37.01 1.57 -11.48
C SER A 79 -37.37 2.62 -10.41
N SER A 80 -37.34 2.21 -9.14
CA SER A 80 -37.31 3.14 -8.02
C SER A 80 -36.00 3.92 -8.10
N ASP A 81 -36.03 5.12 -8.67
CA ASP A 81 -34.90 6.08 -8.70
C ASP A 81 -34.75 6.69 -7.29
N GLN A 82 -34.51 5.82 -6.32
CA GLN A 82 -34.16 6.18 -4.96
C GLN A 82 -32.77 6.81 -5.01
N GLU A 83 -32.75 8.15 -4.96
CA GLU A 83 -31.64 8.90 -4.41
C GLU A 83 -31.34 8.31 -3.02
N VAL A 84 -30.36 7.40 -2.96
CA VAL A 84 -29.88 6.80 -1.71
C VAL A 84 -29.23 7.94 -0.94
N THR A 85 -30.03 8.59 -0.08
CA THR A 85 -29.57 9.66 0.79
C THR A 85 -28.56 9.05 1.75
N VAL A 86 -27.26 9.17 1.42
CA VAL A 86 -26.15 8.64 2.20
C VAL A 86 -26.24 9.24 3.60
N THR A 87 -26.76 8.45 4.54
CA THR A 87 -26.93 8.85 5.94
C THR A 87 -25.55 8.85 6.57
N LYS A 88 -24.84 9.99 6.41
CA LYS A 88 -23.50 10.18 6.95
C LYS A 88 -23.48 9.92 8.45
N VAL A 89 -22.39 9.32 8.90
CA VAL A 89 -22.16 8.90 10.28
C VAL A 89 -21.73 10.09 11.13
N GLU A 90 -22.21 10.18 12.37
CA GLU A 90 -21.88 11.29 13.27
C GLU A 90 -20.41 11.22 13.75
N GLY A 91 -19.81 12.38 13.99
CA GLY A 91 -18.50 12.51 14.65
C GLY A 91 -17.35 13.00 13.77
N LYS A 92 -17.65 13.66 12.64
CA LYS A 92 -16.65 14.18 11.69
C LYS A 92 -15.58 15.04 12.36
N GLN A 93 -15.97 16.03 13.18
CA GLN A 93 -15.05 16.88 13.93
C GLN A 93 -14.12 16.06 14.84
N ALA A 94 -14.64 15.04 15.53
CA ALA A 94 -13.84 14.23 16.45
C ALA A 94 -12.76 13.42 15.72
N TYR A 95 -13.06 12.87 14.54
CA TYR A 95 -12.06 12.19 13.71
C TYR A 95 -11.10 13.17 13.03
N ALA A 96 -11.59 14.33 12.55
CA ALA A 96 -10.71 15.38 12.03
C ALA A 96 -9.69 15.82 13.10
N GLU A 97 -10.13 16.16 14.31
CA GLU A 97 -9.26 16.50 15.44
C GLU A 97 -8.28 15.37 15.79
N LYS A 98 -8.68 14.10 15.67
CA LYS A 98 -7.79 12.94 15.86
C LYS A 98 -6.69 12.86 14.80
N LEU A 99 -7.02 13.03 13.51
CA LEU A 99 -6.04 13.01 12.41
C LEU A 99 -5.06 14.19 12.49
N ASP A 100 -5.56 15.32 12.99
CA ASP A 100 -4.81 16.54 13.28
C ASP A 100 -3.85 16.35 14.48
N ASN A 101 -4.31 15.65 15.52
CA ASN A 101 -3.50 15.32 16.70
C ASN A 101 -2.43 14.26 16.41
N ILE A 102 -2.69 13.30 15.52
CA ILE A 102 -1.66 12.40 14.99
C ILE A 102 -0.53 13.19 14.31
N GLN A 103 -0.85 14.21 13.50
CA GLN A 103 0.18 15.06 12.88
C GLN A 103 1.01 15.79 13.96
N LYS A 104 0.37 16.35 14.99
CA LYS A 104 1.07 17.02 16.12
C LYS A 104 1.98 16.07 16.90
N GLU A 105 1.57 14.83 17.11
CA GLU A 105 2.41 13.78 17.72
C GLU A 105 3.62 13.42 16.84
N LEU A 106 3.42 13.33 15.52
CA LEU A 106 4.49 13.05 14.55
C LEU A 106 5.51 14.19 14.48
N ASP A 107 5.05 15.45 14.46
CA ASP A 107 5.92 16.63 14.47
C ASP A 107 6.72 16.79 15.78
N ALA A 108 6.26 16.17 16.87
CA ALA A 108 6.94 16.14 18.16
C ALA A 108 7.97 14.99 18.30
N LEU A 109 8.11 14.08 17.31
CA LEU A 109 9.03 12.94 17.41
C LEU A 109 10.50 13.38 17.45
N PRO A 110 11.35 12.75 18.28
CA PRO A 110 12.72 13.22 18.54
C PRO A 110 13.63 13.20 17.29
N TYR A 111 13.32 12.34 16.31
CA TYR A 111 14.04 12.22 15.04
C TYR A 111 13.42 13.05 13.90
N LYS A 112 12.28 13.74 14.11
CA LYS A 112 11.62 14.59 13.10
C LYS A 112 12.59 15.58 12.46
N LYS A 113 13.33 16.30 13.30
CA LYS A 113 14.33 17.32 12.89
C LYS A 113 15.45 16.79 11.99
N ASP A 114 15.77 15.50 12.06
CA ASP A 114 16.81 14.89 11.22
C ASP A 114 16.20 14.16 10.01
N SER A 115 14.95 13.67 10.12
CA SER A 115 14.13 13.29 8.96
C SER A 115 13.99 14.48 7.99
N ASP A 116 13.64 15.67 8.51
CA ASP A 116 13.48 16.91 7.74
C ASP A 116 14.78 17.40 7.06
N LYS A 117 15.94 16.85 7.41
CA LYS A 117 17.24 17.10 6.77
C LYS A 117 17.64 16.04 5.75
N GLY A 118 16.82 15.02 5.53
CA GLY A 118 17.16 13.89 4.66
C GLY A 118 18.02 12.80 5.29
N VAL A 119 18.12 12.72 6.63
CA VAL A 119 18.89 11.65 7.29
C VAL A 119 18.12 10.34 7.16
N THR A 120 18.55 9.45 6.24
CA THR A 120 17.81 8.27 5.77
C THR A 120 17.21 7.41 6.88
N ASN A 121 17.96 7.13 7.96
CA ASN A 121 17.46 6.33 9.08
C ASN A 121 16.40 7.07 9.92
N ALA A 122 16.53 8.39 10.09
CA ALA A 122 15.54 9.22 10.75
C ALA A 122 14.26 9.32 9.91
N MET A 123 14.38 9.45 8.58
CA MET A 123 13.25 9.40 7.65
C MET A 123 12.53 8.05 7.72
N LYS A 124 13.25 6.93 7.63
CA LYS A 124 12.66 5.58 7.71
C LYS A 124 11.83 5.40 8.99
N ASN A 125 12.39 5.82 10.13
CA ASN A 125 11.70 5.72 11.43
C ASN A 125 10.50 6.66 11.51
N TYR A 126 10.60 7.87 10.94
CA TYR A 126 9.50 8.83 10.89
C TYR A 126 8.34 8.34 10.03
N TYR A 127 8.59 8.00 8.76
CA TYR A 127 7.52 7.58 7.85
C TYR A 127 6.93 6.22 8.21
N GLY A 128 7.72 5.31 8.83
CA GLY A 128 7.19 4.06 9.41
C GLY A 128 6.16 4.32 10.51
N VAL A 129 6.51 5.11 11.54
CA VAL A 129 5.59 5.45 12.63
C VAL A 129 4.42 6.33 12.16
N ALA A 130 4.63 7.16 11.13
CA ALA A 130 3.57 7.93 10.49
C ALA A 130 2.55 7.04 9.77
N TYR A 131 3.03 6.03 9.02
CA TYR A 131 2.17 5.02 8.43
C TYR A 131 1.39 4.23 9.49
N GLU A 132 2.06 3.69 10.51
CA GLU A 132 1.41 2.92 11.59
C GLU A 132 0.30 3.72 12.30
N LYS A 133 0.53 5.00 12.59
CA LYS A 133 -0.48 5.86 13.24
C LYS A 133 -1.68 6.16 12.34
N TYR A 134 -1.48 6.46 11.07
CA TYR A 134 -2.59 6.72 10.15
C TYR A 134 -3.31 5.43 9.74
N ASP A 135 -2.64 4.28 9.63
CA ASP A 135 -3.29 2.99 9.37
C ASP A 135 -4.15 2.55 10.57
N GLY A 136 -3.68 2.74 11.81
CA GLY A 136 -4.50 2.57 13.01
C GLY A 136 -5.76 3.45 13.00
N ALA A 137 -5.63 4.73 12.63
CA ALA A 137 -6.76 5.64 12.50
C ALA A 137 -7.72 5.25 11.37
N LEU A 138 -7.20 4.81 10.21
CA LEU A 138 -7.99 4.32 9.07
C LEU A 138 -8.84 3.11 9.46
N ASN A 139 -8.25 2.15 10.18
CA ASN A 139 -8.96 0.98 10.67
C ASN A 139 -10.07 1.34 11.68
N GLU A 140 -9.85 2.32 12.56
CA GLU A 140 -10.89 2.84 13.46
C GLU A 140 -12.04 3.54 12.70
N ILE A 141 -11.70 4.40 11.73
CA ILE A 141 -12.68 5.09 10.87
C ILE A 141 -13.54 4.06 10.13
N TYR A 142 -12.90 3.10 9.44
CA TYR A 142 -13.57 2.05 8.69
C TYR A 142 -14.42 1.13 9.59
N ALA A 143 -13.97 0.85 10.82
CA ALA A 143 -14.75 0.08 11.79
C ALA A 143 -16.02 0.80 12.26
N LEU A 144 -15.98 2.13 12.43
CA LEU A 144 -17.17 2.93 12.72
C LEU A 144 -18.11 3.00 11.51
N LEU A 145 -17.60 3.28 10.31
CA LEU A 145 -18.40 3.32 9.09
C LEU A 145 -19.12 1.98 8.84
N LYS A 146 -18.43 0.85 9.06
CA LYS A 146 -18.99 -0.50 8.99
C LYS A 146 -20.11 -0.80 10.01
N LYS A 147 -20.21 -0.02 11.09
CA LYS A 147 -21.25 -0.17 12.13
C LYS A 147 -22.50 0.65 11.84
N GLU A 148 -22.37 1.82 11.20
CA GLU A 148 -23.44 2.83 11.10
C GLU A 148 -23.95 3.09 9.66
N LEU A 149 -23.16 2.79 8.62
CA LEU A 149 -23.60 2.93 7.22
C LEU A 149 -24.64 1.87 6.85
N SER A 150 -25.45 2.17 5.82
CA SER A 150 -26.37 1.18 5.25
C SER A 150 -25.61 0.00 4.63
N PRO A 151 -26.20 -1.22 4.58
CA PRO A 151 -25.53 -2.39 4.01
C PRO A 151 -25.11 -2.24 2.54
N GLU A 152 -25.81 -1.39 1.79
CA GLU A 152 -25.55 -1.05 0.39
C GLU A 152 -24.30 -0.17 0.25
N VAL A 153 -24.31 1.02 0.88
CA VAL A 153 -23.16 1.95 0.85
C VAL A 153 -21.91 1.31 1.48
N MET A 154 -22.08 0.46 2.49
CA MET A 154 -20.95 -0.28 3.08
C MET A 154 -20.44 -1.43 2.19
N ALA A 155 -21.25 -1.97 1.26
CA ALA A 155 -20.77 -2.91 0.27
C ALA A 155 -19.94 -2.21 -0.82
N GLU A 156 -20.36 -1.02 -1.25
CA GLU A 156 -19.63 -0.15 -2.18
C GLU A 156 -18.30 0.30 -1.57
N LEU A 157 -18.31 0.91 -0.38
CA LEU A 157 -17.11 1.33 0.35
C LEU A 157 -16.15 0.16 0.61
N LYS A 158 -16.66 -1.06 0.86
CA LYS A 158 -15.79 -2.25 0.99
C LYS A 158 -15.10 -2.59 -0.33
N ALA A 159 -15.78 -2.48 -1.46
CA ALA A 159 -15.19 -2.75 -2.78
C ALA A 159 -14.10 -1.72 -3.12
N GLU A 160 -14.39 -0.43 -2.91
CA GLU A 160 -13.39 0.65 -3.04
C GLU A 160 -12.18 0.42 -2.13
N GLN A 161 -12.40 0.09 -0.85
CA GLN A 161 -11.32 -0.08 0.11
C GLN A 161 -10.38 -1.23 -0.27
N LEU A 162 -10.89 -2.27 -0.94
CA LEU A 162 -10.08 -3.38 -1.44
C LEU A 162 -9.22 -2.98 -2.65
N GLU A 163 -9.78 -2.24 -3.61
CA GLU A 163 -9.01 -1.76 -4.76
C GLU A 163 -8.01 -0.68 -4.34
N TRP A 164 -8.40 0.25 -3.44
CA TRP A 164 -7.50 1.23 -2.84
C TRP A 164 -6.32 0.59 -2.08
N ILE A 165 -6.54 -0.50 -1.33
CA ILE A 165 -5.43 -1.26 -0.71
C ILE A 165 -4.46 -1.75 -1.78
N LYS A 166 -4.97 -2.34 -2.88
CA LYS A 166 -4.15 -2.82 -3.99
C LYS A 166 -3.38 -1.68 -4.66
N GLU A 167 -4.03 -0.58 -5.01
CA GLU A 167 -3.39 0.60 -5.59
C GLU A 167 -2.32 1.20 -4.65
N LYS A 168 -2.59 1.25 -3.34
CA LYS A 168 -1.64 1.73 -2.31
C LYS A 168 -0.38 0.86 -2.27
N GLU A 169 -0.51 -0.46 -2.21
CA GLU A 169 0.64 -1.37 -2.15
C GLU A 169 1.41 -1.38 -3.50
N GLU A 170 0.71 -1.41 -4.64
CA GLU A 170 1.35 -1.32 -5.97
C GLU A 170 2.11 0.00 -6.17
N LYS A 171 1.53 1.13 -5.73
CA LYS A 171 2.19 2.45 -5.71
C LYS A 171 3.43 2.41 -4.80
N ALA A 172 3.31 1.91 -3.58
CA ALA A 172 4.41 1.88 -2.63
C ALA A 172 5.58 0.99 -3.10
N GLU A 173 5.29 -0.20 -3.65
CA GLU A 173 6.29 -1.09 -4.23
C GLU A 173 6.98 -0.45 -5.45
N LYS A 174 6.22 0.24 -6.31
CA LYS A 174 6.77 1.01 -7.43
C LYS A 174 7.66 2.17 -6.98
N GLU A 175 7.40 2.80 -5.85
CA GLU A 175 8.29 3.80 -5.26
C GLU A 175 9.54 3.14 -4.61
N ARG A 176 9.39 1.99 -3.95
CA ARG A 176 10.49 1.19 -3.38
C ARG A 176 11.53 0.81 -4.44
N LEU A 177 11.07 0.21 -5.54
CA LEU A 177 11.90 -0.35 -6.61
C LEU A 177 12.78 0.70 -7.34
N LYS A 178 12.46 2.00 -7.26
CA LYS A 178 13.33 3.08 -7.79
C LYS A 178 14.68 3.17 -7.07
N TYR A 179 14.78 2.60 -5.88
CA TYR A 179 15.93 2.67 -5.00
C TYR A 179 16.41 1.28 -4.55
N GLU A 180 16.09 0.22 -5.32
CA GLU A 180 16.41 -1.18 -5.00
C GLU A 180 17.91 -1.38 -4.66
N GLY A 181 18.19 -2.02 -3.53
CA GLY A 181 19.53 -2.21 -2.98
C GLY A 181 20.15 -0.96 -2.32
N GLY A 182 19.44 0.17 -2.36
CA GLY A 182 19.87 1.45 -1.76
C GLY A 182 19.33 1.65 -0.34
N THR A 183 20.02 2.48 0.46
CA THR A 183 19.58 2.78 1.83
C THR A 183 18.23 3.52 1.91
N PHE A 184 17.81 4.17 0.81
CA PHE A 184 16.56 4.90 0.69
C PHE A 184 15.35 4.02 0.30
N GLU A 185 15.57 2.76 -0.06
CA GLU A 185 14.54 1.82 -0.53
C GLU A 185 13.27 1.81 0.34
N TYR A 186 13.43 1.49 1.63
CA TYR A 186 12.31 1.48 2.59
C TYR A 186 11.82 2.88 2.97
N VAL A 187 12.60 3.95 2.72
CA VAL A 187 12.13 5.32 2.93
C VAL A 187 11.10 5.69 1.88
N ALA A 188 11.37 5.42 0.60
CA ALA A 188 10.42 5.63 -0.49
C ALA A 188 9.12 4.82 -0.30
N TRP A 189 9.26 3.55 0.13
CA TRP A 189 8.13 2.68 0.46
C TRP A 189 7.25 3.28 1.58
N TYR A 190 7.84 3.62 2.72
CA TYR A 190 7.08 4.17 3.85
C TYR A 190 6.48 5.55 3.57
N ILE A 191 7.14 6.42 2.78
CA ILE A 191 6.55 7.71 2.34
C ILE A 191 5.26 7.44 1.57
N SER A 192 5.31 6.58 0.55
CA SER A 192 4.14 6.28 -0.29
C SER A 192 2.99 5.64 0.49
N LEU A 193 3.30 4.74 1.43
CA LEU A 193 2.32 4.16 2.34
C LEU A 193 1.69 5.22 3.25
N TYR A 194 2.50 6.04 3.93
CA TYR A 194 2.04 7.09 4.83
C TYR A 194 1.12 8.10 4.12
N GLU A 195 1.54 8.65 2.98
CA GLU A 195 0.77 9.67 2.26
C GLU A 195 -0.60 9.12 1.82
N SER A 196 -0.60 7.95 1.17
CA SER A 196 -1.81 7.34 0.64
C SER A 196 -2.81 6.95 1.74
N THR A 197 -2.33 6.42 2.87
CA THR A 197 -3.17 6.08 4.03
C THR A 197 -3.68 7.34 4.75
N LYS A 198 -2.85 8.38 4.89
CA LYS A 198 -3.28 9.66 5.47
C LYS A 198 -4.38 10.32 4.64
N ASP A 199 -4.23 10.35 3.32
CA ASP A 199 -5.21 10.95 2.42
C ASP A 199 -6.56 10.21 2.50
N ARG A 200 -6.56 8.86 2.43
CA ARG A 200 -7.79 8.04 2.58
C ARG A 200 -8.44 8.21 3.96
N CYS A 201 -7.69 8.48 5.03
CA CYS A 201 -8.29 8.83 6.32
C CYS A 201 -9.16 10.11 6.24
N TYR A 202 -8.65 11.17 5.61
CA TYR A 202 -9.41 12.42 5.45
C TYR A 202 -10.56 12.26 4.46
N GLU A 203 -10.36 11.49 3.39
CA GLU A 203 -11.38 11.15 2.39
C GLU A 203 -12.59 10.46 3.04
N LEU A 204 -12.38 9.41 3.82
CA LEU A 204 -13.46 8.69 4.50
C LEU A 204 -14.22 9.57 5.52
N VAL A 205 -13.53 10.49 6.18
CA VAL A 205 -14.13 11.44 7.14
C VAL A 205 -14.92 12.55 6.42
N GLU A 206 -14.44 13.04 5.28
CA GLU A 206 -15.17 14.05 4.49
C GLU A 206 -16.39 13.43 3.78
N GLU A 207 -16.23 12.28 3.13
CA GLU A 207 -17.27 11.65 2.33
C GLU A 207 -18.38 11.02 3.18
N TYR A 208 -18.05 10.23 4.20
CA TYR A 208 -19.04 9.42 4.93
C TYR A 208 -19.45 9.97 6.31
N MET A 209 -18.85 11.06 6.82
CA MET A 209 -19.18 11.60 8.15
C MET A 209 -19.78 13.02 8.16
N ARG A 210 -20.47 13.36 9.25
CA ARG A 210 -21.01 14.69 9.57
C ARG A 210 -20.91 15.01 11.08
N ASP A 211 -21.43 16.17 11.48
CA ASP A 211 -21.53 16.68 12.84
C ASP A 211 -23.00 16.91 13.25
#